data_AF-A0A3B3T2U5-F1
#
_entry.id   AF-A0A3B3T2U5-F1
#
_cell.length_a   1.000
_cell.length_b   1.000
_cell.length_c   1.000
_cell.angle_alpha   90.00
_cell.angle_beta   90.00
_cell.angle_gamma   90.00
#
_symmetry.space_group_name_H-M   'P 1'
#
loop_
_entity.id
_entity.type
_entity.pdbx_description
1 polymer ?
#
loop_
_entity_poly.entity_id
_entity_poly.type
_entity_poly.pdbx_seq_one_letter_code
_entity_poly.pdbx_strand_id
1 'polypeptide(L)'
;MRTALRHVFTSFCLCLAVAACGVFDSVLVDVTYDHYAERRVERLPAFLAMPLNSLVNLGYIIMGMYWLLRRTTREESGKSAYIKDVFALMAIAYGPMQWVRLATLNRLAAVLDQWVTLPIFAWVSVWCRFITHGWRGRYTLTVVLCSLASYALALLHDHGFEAALACHVALAAVRGFELQRMHGDTASLRYLILALLSCCGFVVLKLLDLPLSRFLAFRYFTGHFWSKTQAVMSSALRLLYSISRPGNFSACSTVVRPFSVSVPKGGYKYVNAQELPTDMKSITDRAAQTLLWTELFRGLGMTMSYLFREPATINYPFEKGPLSPRFRGEHALRRYPSGEERCIACKLCEAICPAQAITIEAEPRADGSRRTTRYDIDMTKCIYCGFCQEACPVDAIVEGPNFEFSTETHEELLYNKEKLLNNGDKWEAEIAANIQADYLYR
;
A
#
# COMPACT_ATOMS: atom_id res chain seq x y z
N MET A 1 29.96 -28.47 0.98
CA MET A 1 28.67 -28.65 1.68
C MET A 1 28.77 -28.87 3.19
N ARG A 2 29.23 -30.02 3.74
CA ARG A 2 29.19 -30.30 5.19
C ARG A 2 29.82 -29.20 6.07
N THR A 3 30.97 -28.66 5.67
CA THR A 3 31.66 -27.58 6.39
C THR A 3 30.87 -26.26 6.34
N ALA A 4 30.25 -25.95 5.20
CA ALA A 4 29.42 -24.76 5.04
C ALA A 4 28.15 -24.85 5.90
N LEU A 5 27.52 -26.03 5.94
CA LEU A 5 26.37 -26.31 6.80
C LEU A 5 26.70 -26.12 8.27
N ARG A 6 27.82 -26.70 8.74
CA ARG A 6 28.28 -26.49 10.11
C ARG A 6 28.50 -25.01 10.41
N HIS A 7 29.13 -24.26 9.51
CA HIS A 7 29.36 -22.83 9.73
C HIS A 7 28.05 -22.05 9.87
N VAL A 8 27.13 -22.18 8.92
CA VAL A 8 25.85 -21.43 8.96
C VAL A 8 25.02 -21.86 10.18
N PHE A 9 24.94 -23.16 10.45
CA PHE A 9 24.18 -23.69 11.57
C PHE A 9 24.75 -23.26 12.93
N THR A 10 26.05 -23.39 13.14
CA THR A 10 26.70 -22.99 14.40
C THR A 10 26.54 -21.48 14.64
N SER A 11 26.72 -20.64 13.61
CA SER A 11 26.51 -19.19 13.73
C SER A 11 25.05 -18.86 14.07
N PHE A 12 24.08 -19.53 13.45
CA PHE A 12 22.66 -19.34 13.74
C PHE A 12 22.30 -19.78 15.17
N CYS A 13 22.76 -20.96 15.60
CA CYS A 13 22.54 -21.44 16.96
C CYS A 13 23.16 -20.52 18.02
N LEU A 14 24.34 -19.94 17.74
CA LEU A 14 24.96 -18.96 18.62
C LEU A 14 24.11 -17.70 18.73
N CYS A 15 23.63 -17.16 17.61
CA CYS A 15 22.74 -16.00 17.61
C CYS A 15 21.45 -16.30 18.39
N LEU A 16 20.84 -17.47 18.17
CA LEU A 16 19.65 -17.90 18.90
C LEU A 16 19.91 -18.00 20.40
N ALA A 17 21.01 -18.61 20.82
CA ALA A 17 21.36 -18.75 22.23
C ALA A 17 21.56 -17.39 22.90
N VAL A 18 22.31 -16.48 22.28
CA VAL A 18 22.57 -15.14 22.82
C VAL A 18 21.28 -14.30 22.86
N ALA A 19 20.46 -14.34 21.82
CA ALA A 19 19.19 -13.63 21.80
C ALA A 19 18.20 -14.17 22.84
N ALA A 20 18.20 -15.50 23.08
CA ALA A 20 17.37 -16.14 24.09
C ALA A 20 17.81 -15.80 25.54
N CYS A 21 19.06 -15.37 25.76
CA CYS A 21 19.54 -14.89 27.05
C CYS A 21 19.02 -13.49 27.44
N GLY A 22 18.20 -12.85 26.61
CA GLY A 22 17.61 -11.53 26.89
C GLY A 22 18.55 -10.34 26.69
N VAL A 23 19.75 -10.56 26.13
CA VAL A 23 20.76 -9.48 25.89
C VAL A 23 20.20 -8.34 25.02
N PHE A 24 19.23 -8.65 24.14
CA PHE A 24 18.63 -7.69 23.21
C PHE A 24 17.17 -7.32 23.58
N ASP A 25 16.76 -7.55 24.83
CA ASP A 25 15.39 -7.24 25.30
C ASP A 25 15.09 -5.74 25.38
N SER A 26 16.09 -4.87 25.23
CA SER A 26 15.92 -3.42 25.11
C SER A 26 15.90 -2.93 23.65
N VAL A 27 16.28 -3.75 22.66
CA VAL A 27 16.36 -3.34 21.25
C VAL A 27 14.99 -3.10 20.65
N LEU A 28 14.75 -1.92 20.08
CA LEU A 28 13.50 -1.62 19.39
C LEU A 28 13.33 -2.52 18.16
N VAL A 29 12.28 -3.35 18.15
CA VAL A 29 11.95 -4.26 17.05
C VAL A 29 10.47 -4.23 16.73
N ASP A 30 10.14 -4.33 15.45
CA ASP A 30 8.75 -4.30 14.97
C ASP A 30 8.10 -5.67 15.16
N VAL A 31 7.11 -5.71 16.06
CA VAL A 31 6.28 -6.88 16.37
C VAL A 31 4.82 -6.71 15.90
N THR A 32 4.56 -5.75 15.00
CA THR A 32 3.25 -5.55 14.37
C THR A 32 3.35 -5.62 12.86
N TYR A 33 2.19 -5.75 12.19
CA TYR A 33 2.11 -5.69 10.73
C TYR A 33 2.03 -4.25 10.20
N ASP A 34 1.95 -3.24 11.06
CA ASP A 34 1.63 -1.86 10.68
C ASP A 34 2.71 -1.20 9.81
N HIS A 35 3.93 -1.73 9.87
CA HIS A 35 5.07 -1.28 9.08
C HIS A 35 5.17 -1.95 7.70
N TYR A 36 4.27 -2.90 7.40
CA TYR A 36 4.15 -3.50 6.08
C TYR A 36 2.97 -2.89 5.35
N ALA A 37 3.17 -2.44 4.10
CA ALA A 37 2.04 -2.06 3.26
C ALA A 37 1.11 -3.26 2.91
N GLU A 38 1.53 -4.51 3.17
CA GLU A 38 0.80 -5.73 2.80
C GLU A 38 -0.21 -5.93 3.90
N ARG A 39 -1.48 -5.76 3.55
CA ARG A 39 -2.52 -6.00 4.53
C ARG A 39 -2.55 -7.48 4.89
N ARG A 40 -2.58 -7.72 6.19
CA ARG A 40 -2.83 -9.06 6.74
C ARG A 40 -4.14 -9.60 6.18
N VAL A 41 -4.12 -10.81 5.65
CA VAL A 41 -5.32 -11.53 5.20
C VAL A 41 -5.81 -12.41 6.35
N GLU A 42 -6.87 -11.97 7.03
CA GLU A 42 -7.38 -12.63 8.25
C GLU A 42 -7.88 -14.05 8.02
N ARG A 43 -8.26 -14.40 6.79
CA ARG A 43 -8.75 -15.73 6.41
C ARG A 43 -7.62 -16.77 6.25
N LEU A 44 -6.36 -16.33 6.19
CA LEU A 44 -5.21 -17.21 6.02
C LEU A 44 -4.57 -17.53 7.38
N PRO A 45 -3.96 -18.73 7.54
CA PRO A 45 -3.25 -19.08 8.77
C PRO A 45 -2.08 -18.11 9.02
N ALA A 46 -1.64 -17.97 10.27
CA ALA A 46 -0.64 -16.96 10.68
C ALA A 46 0.64 -16.95 9.83
N PHE A 47 1.11 -18.12 9.39
CA PHE A 47 2.30 -18.24 8.54
C PHE A 47 2.08 -17.83 7.07
N LEU A 48 0.83 -17.69 6.63
CA LEU A 48 0.43 -17.15 5.32
C LEU A 48 -0.33 -15.83 5.44
N ALA A 49 -0.36 -15.23 6.64
CA ALA A 49 -1.12 -14.02 6.90
C ALA A 49 -0.68 -12.84 6.02
N MET A 50 0.55 -12.88 5.51
CA MET A 50 1.07 -12.01 4.44
C MET A 50 1.49 -12.88 3.25
N PRO A 51 0.57 -13.21 2.32
CA PRO A 51 0.82 -14.16 1.24
C PRO A 51 1.95 -13.77 0.28
N LEU A 52 2.11 -12.47 -0.03
CA LEU A 52 3.16 -11.99 -0.93
C LEU A 52 4.54 -11.99 -0.27
N ASN A 53 4.64 -11.56 0.99
CA ASN A 53 5.87 -11.74 1.78
C ASN A 53 6.23 -13.23 1.94
N SER A 54 5.22 -14.09 2.10
CA SER A 54 5.42 -15.55 2.18
C SER A 54 5.96 -16.13 0.87
N LEU A 55 5.48 -15.66 -0.28
CA LEU A 55 6.00 -16.02 -1.60
C LEU A 55 7.46 -15.61 -1.78
N VAL A 56 7.84 -14.43 -1.29
CA VAL A 56 9.23 -13.97 -1.32
C VAL A 56 10.13 -14.85 -0.45
N ASN A 57 9.70 -15.21 0.75
CA ASN A 57 10.42 -16.13 1.63
C ASN A 57 10.64 -17.49 0.98
N LEU A 58 9.59 -18.01 0.33
CA LEU A 58 9.67 -19.23 -0.47
C LEU A 58 10.65 -19.08 -1.63
N GLY A 59 10.70 -17.91 -2.27
CA GLY A 59 11.68 -17.56 -3.30
C GLY A 59 13.13 -17.68 -2.83
N TYR A 60 13.46 -17.22 -1.62
CA TYR A 60 14.81 -17.39 -1.04
C TYR A 60 15.16 -18.86 -0.83
N ILE A 61 14.22 -19.66 -0.33
CA ILE A 61 14.41 -21.10 -0.11
C ILE A 61 14.65 -21.82 -1.45
N ILE A 62 13.79 -21.57 -2.44
CA ILE A 62 13.91 -22.16 -3.78
C ILE A 62 15.24 -21.76 -4.42
N MET A 63 15.62 -20.49 -4.34
CA MET A 63 16.89 -20.00 -4.87
C MET A 63 18.08 -20.69 -4.21
N GLY A 64 18.12 -20.73 -2.88
CA GLY A 64 19.20 -21.41 -2.17
C GLY A 64 19.26 -22.91 -2.48
N MET A 65 18.12 -23.59 -2.55
CA MET A 65 18.05 -25.00 -2.96
C MET A 65 18.55 -25.20 -4.39
N TYR A 66 18.16 -24.32 -5.32
CA TYR A 66 18.66 -24.33 -6.69
C TYR A 66 20.19 -24.21 -6.75
N TRP A 67 20.79 -23.29 -5.99
CA TRP A 67 22.25 -23.11 -5.96
C TRP A 67 22.99 -24.27 -5.30
N LEU A 68 22.39 -24.95 -4.32
CA LEU A 68 22.95 -26.17 -3.72
C LEU A 68 22.86 -27.38 -4.67
N LEU A 69 21.73 -27.55 -5.35
CA LEU A 69 21.48 -28.68 -6.27
C LEU A 69 22.22 -28.53 -7.59
N ARG A 70 22.50 -27.30 -8.03
CA ARG A 70 23.30 -27.04 -9.22
C ARG A 70 24.74 -27.48 -8.97
N ARG A 71 25.09 -28.65 -9.51
CA ARG A 71 26.45 -29.19 -9.49
C ARG A 71 27.40 -28.18 -10.13
N THR A 72 28.40 -27.77 -9.36
CA THR A 72 29.56 -27.04 -9.86
C THR A 72 30.29 -27.91 -10.86
N THR A 73 30.66 -27.33 -12.00
CA THR A 73 31.43 -28.02 -13.04
C THR A 73 32.76 -28.51 -12.47
N ARG A 74 33.33 -29.55 -13.08
CA ARG A 74 34.49 -30.32 -12.59
C ARG A 74 35.79 -29.51 -12.40
N GLU A 75 35.78 -28.21 -12.74
CA GLU A 75 36.91 -27.27 -12.72
C GLU A 75 36.89 -26.25 -11.56
N GLU A 76 35.84 -26.20 -10.72
CA GLU A 76 35.81 -25.22 -9.62
C GLU A 76 36.63 -25.66 -8.40
N SER A 77 37.47 -24.75 -7.90
CA SER A 77 38.19 -24.91 -6.62
C SER A 77 37.22 -25.19 -5.48
N GLY A 78 37.56 -26.13 -4.58
CA GLY A 78 36.74 -26.48 -3.42
C GLY A 78 36.41 -25.31 -2.48
N LYS A 79 37.16 -24.19 -2.57
CA LYS A 79 36.86 -22.94 -1.86
C LYS A 79 35.74 -22.12 -2.50
N SER A 80 35.64 -22.10 -3.83
CA SER A 80 34.53 -21.44 -4.55
C SER A 80 33.21 -22.14 -4.24
N ALA A 81 33.21 -23.47 -4.27
CA ALA A 81 32.05 -24.28 -3.87
C ALA A 81 31.64 -24.02 -2.42
N TYR A 82 32.61 -23.87 -1.50
CA TYR A 82 32.32 -23.54 -0.11
C TYR A 82 31.62 -22.18 0.06
N ILE A 83 32.08 -21.12 -0.62
CA ILE A 83 31.48 -19.78 -0.52
C ILE A 83 30.06 -19.79 -1.08
N LYS A 84 29.87 -20.42 -2.25
CA LYS A 84 28.55 -20.63 -2.86
C LYS A 84 27.60 -21.35 -1.90
N ASP A 85 28.06 -22.47 -1.32
CA ASP A 85 27.26 -23.27 -0.40
C ASP A 85 26.87 -22.48 0.86
N VAL A 86 27.78 -21.68 1.42
CA VAL A 86 27.47 -20.82 2.59
C VAL A 86 26.38 -19.82 2.24
N PHE A 87 26.51 -19.11 1.12
CA PHE A 87 25.52 -18.12 0.70
C PHE A 87 24.14 -18.76 0.43
N ALA A 88 24.13 -19.92 -0.24
CA ALA A 88 22.91 -20.67 -0.51
C ALA A 88 22.21 -21.16 0.77
N LEU A 89 22.99 -21.65 1.75
CA LEU A 89 22.47 -22.09 3.05
C LEU A 89 21.96 -20.91 3.90
N MET A 90 22.59 -19.74 3.81
CA MET A 90 22.08 -18.53 4.48
C MET A 90 20.74 -18.10 3.89
N ALA A 91 20.55 -18.18 2.57
CA ALA A 91 19.26 -17.90 1.93
C ALA A 91 18.16 -18.90 2.35
N ILE A 92 18.51 -20.20 2.46
CA ILE A 92 17.58 -21.23 2.96
C ILE A 92 17.21 -21.01 4.42
N ALA A 93 18.16 -20.59 5.26
CA ALA A 93 17.91 -20.34 6.68
C ALA A 93 17.10 -19.05 6.91
N TYR A 94 17.34 -18.02 6.10
CA TYR A 94 16.69 -16.72 6.25
C TYR A 94 15.18 -16.76 5.96
N GLY A 95 14.73 -17.50 4.94
CA GLY A 95 13.31 -17.61 4.59
C GLY A 95 12.41 -18.07 5.75
N PRO A 96 12.68 -19.23 6.39
CA PRO A 96 11.96 -19.69 7.58
C PRO A 96 12.06 -18.74 8.77
N MET A 97 13.22 -18.09 8.98
CA MET A 97 13.39 -17.11 10.05
C MET A 97 12.42 -15.94 9.90
N GLN A 98 12.35 -15.36 8.70
CA GLN A 98 11.41 -14.30 8.38
C GLN A 98 9.95 -14.79 8.49
N TRP A 99 9.67 -16.06 8.14
CA TRP A 99 8.35 -16.66 8.32
C TRP A 99 7.94 -16.80 9.78
N VAL A 100 8.84 -17.30 10.65
CA VAL A 100 8.60 -17.43 12.09
C VAL A 100 8.36 -16.06 12.69
N ARG A 101 9.14 -15.03 12.31
CA ARG A 101 8.90 -13.65 12.73
C ARG A 101 7.48 -13.19 12.38
N LEU A 102 7.06 -13.37 11.12
CA LEU A 102 5.74 -12.92 10.66
C LEU A 102 4.58 -13.74 11.23
N ALA A 103 4.79 -15.02 11.51
CA ALA A 103 3.76 -15.90 12.04
C ALA A 103 3.56 -15.73 13.55
N THR A 104 4.64 -15.47 14.28
CA THR A 104 4.62 -15.43 15.75
C THR A 104 4.57 -14.02 16.31
N LEU A 105 5.02 -13.02 15.55
CA LEU A 105 5.20 -11.63 16.01
C LEU A 105 5.98 -11.53 17.32
N ASN A 106 6.83 -12.53 17.61
CA ASN A 106 7.57 -12.55 18.86
C ASN A 106 8.86 -11.71 18.73
N ARG A 107 9.28 -11.12 19.85
CA ARG A 107 10.46 -10.26 19.90
C ARG A 107 11.72 -11.02 19.50
N LEU A 108 11.88 -12.24 20.00
CA LEU A 108 13.04 -13.10 19.74
C LEU A 108 13.26 -13.30 18.23
N ALA A 109 12.20 -13.62 17.48
CA ALA A 109 12.29 -13.80 16.04
C ALA A 109 12.49 -12.49 15.30
N ALA A 110 11.96 -11.36 15.79
CA ALA A 110 12.23 -10.05 15.21
C ALA A 110 13.71 -9.65 15.36
N VAL A 111 14.29 -9.88 16.54
CA VAL A 111 15.72 -9.68 16.81
C VAL A 111 16.58 -10.59 15.92
N LEU A 112 16.25 -11.87 15.84
CA LEU A 112 17.01 -12.83 15.02
C LEU A 112 16.93 -12.53 13.52
N ASP A 113 15.77 -12.10 13.02
CA ASP A 113 15.61 -11.65 11.63
C ASP A 113 16.55 -10.49 11.31
N GLN A 114 16.57 -9.45 12.15
CA GLN A 114 17.50 -8.33 11.98
C GLN A 114 18.96 -8.77 12.08
N TRP A 115 19.30 -9.54 13.11
CA TRP A 115 20.69 -9.88 13.42
C TRP A 115 21.33 -10.80 12.37
N VAL A 116 20.59 -11.81 11.91
CA VAL A 116 21.06 -12.77 10.88
C VAL A 116 21.10 -12.15 9.47
N THR A 117 20.43 -11.01 9.27
CA THR A 117 20.49 -10.27 8.00
C THR A 117 21.87 -9.65 7.75
N LEU A 118 22.55 -9.12 8.78
CA LEU A 118 23.81 -8.39 8.60
C LEU A 118 24.93 -9.24 7.97
N PRO A 119 25.17 -10.49 8.41
CA PRO A 119 26.19 -11.35 7.79
C PRO A 119 25.94 -11.66 6.31
N ILE A 120 24.68 -11.62 5.82
CA ILE A 120 24.36 -11.87 4.40
C ILE A 120 25.06 -10.84 3.52
N PHE A 121 24.97 -9.56 3.88
CA PHE A 121 25.63 -8.47 3.15
C PHE A 121 27.14 -8.44 3.39
N ALA A 122 27.59 -8.77 4.60
CA ALA A 122 29.02 -8.88 4.91
C ALA A 122 29.73 -9.92 4.02
N TRP A 123 29.04 -11.02 3.71
CA TRP A 123 29.56 -12.09 2.85
C TRP A 123 29.84 -11.65 1.42
N VAL A 124 29.15 -10.63 0.90
CA VAL A 124 29.46 -10.03 -0.41
C VAL A 124 30.90 -9.49 -0.42
N SER A 125 31.31 -8.82 0.66
CA SER A 125 32.67 -8.30 0.80
C SER A 125 33.73 -9.41 0.89
N VAL A 126 33.38 -10.56 1.48
CA VAL A 126 34.24 -11.76 1.51
C VAL A 126 34.37 -12.34 0.10
N TRP A 127 33.27 -12.41 -0.64
CA TRP A 127 33.25 -12.94 -2.01
C TRP A 127 34.06 -12.05 -2.96
N CYS A 128 33.86 -10.74 -2.95
CA CYS A 128 34.64 -9.79 -3.77
C CYS A 128 36.15 -9.90 -3.48
N ARG A 129 36.53 -10.04 -2.20
CA ARG A 129 37.94 -10.24 -1.83
C ARG A 129 38.47 -11.59 -2.29
N PHE A 130 37.67 -12.65 -2.19
CA PHE A 130 38.06 -13.97 -2.66
C PHE A 130 38.38 -13.97 -4.15
N ILE A 131 37.58 -13.27 -4.97
CA ILE A 131 37.80 -13.18 -6.42
C ILE A 131 39.09 -12.39 -6.72
N THR A 132 39.35 -11.30 -6.00
CA THR A 132 40.50 -10.42 -6.27
C THR A 132 41.83 -10.91 -5.67
N HIS A 133 41.81 -11.55 -4.51
CA HIS A 133 43.01 -11.86 -3.71
C HIS A 133 43.06 -13.29 -3.16
N GLY A 134 42.09 -14.14 -3.52
CA GLY A 134 41.99 -15.51 -3.03
C GLY A 134 41.46 -15.64 -1.60
N TRP A 135 41.38 -16.89 -1.11
CA TRP A 135 40.81 -17.22 0.20
C TRP A 135 41.76 -16.87 1.36
N ARG A 136 41.28 -16.07 2.32
CA ARG A 136 41.97 -15.82 3.60
C ARG A 136 41.01 -15.99 4.77
N GLY A 137 41.13 -17.11 5.50
CA GLY A 137 40.23 -17.43 6.60
C GLY A 137 40.18 -16.38 7.72
N ARG A 138 41.33 -15.77 8.06
CA ARG A 138 41.39 -14.69 9.07
C ARG A 138 40.53 -13.49 8.67
N TYR A 139 40.60 -13.06 7.41
CA TYR A 139 39.78 -11.95 6.92
C TYR A 139 38.30 -12.29 6.99
N THR A 140 37.90 -13.48 6.53
CA THR A 140 36.51 -13.92 6.61
C THR A 140 35.99 -13.93 8.04
N LEU A 141 36.77 -14.45 8.98
CA LEU A 141 36.39 -14.47 10.39
C LEU A 141 36.22 -13.06 10.94
N THR A 142 37.16 -12.15 10.68
CA THR A 142 37.06 -10.76 11.12
C THR A 142 35.82 -10.08 10.57
N VAL A 143 35.53 -10.22 9.27
CA VAL A 143 34.35 -9.61 8.65
C VAL A 143 33.05 -10.13 9.27
N VAL A 144 32.94 -11.45 9.49
CA VAL A 144 31.74 -12.05 10.10
C VAL A 144 31.59 -11.61 11.56
N LEU A 145 32.67 -11.61 12.35
CA LEU A 145 32.62 -11.17 13.76
C LEU A 145 32.27 -9.69 13.87
N CYS A 146 32.87 -8.82 13.05
CA CYS A 146 32.51 -7.40 13.00
C CYS A 146 31.04 -7.20 12.59
N SER A 147 30.55 -7.99 11.63
CA SER A 147 29.15 -7.93 11.20
C SER A 147 28.19 -8.32 12.34
N LEU A 148 28.45 -9.42 13.03
CA LEU A 148 27.65 -9.85 14.19
C LEU A 148 27.71 -8.84 15.34
N ALA A 149 28.90 -8.31 15.64
CA ALA A 149 29.09 -7.32 16.69
C ALA A 149 28.42 -5.97 16.37
N SER A 150 28.31 -5.61 15.08
CA SER A 150 27.69 -4.35 14.68
C SER A 150 26.21 -4.22 15.07
N TYR A 151 25.53 -5.34 15.34
CA TYR A 151 24.16 -5.33 15.84
C TYR A 151 24.04 -4.70 17.24
N ALA A 152 25.12 -4.64 18.02
CA ALA A 152 25.14 -3.93 19.29
C ALA A 152 24.81 -2.43 19.16
N LEU A 153 24.95 -1.84 17.96
CA LEU A 153 24.48 -0.47 17.71
C LEU A 153 22.97 -0.32 17.98
N ALA A 154 22.17 -1.38 17.79
CA ALA A 154 20.74 -1.38 18.06
C ALA A 154 20.41 -1.30 19.57
N LEU A 155 21.38 -1.58 20.45
CA LEU A 155 21.27 -1.34 21.90
C LEU A 155 21.57 0.12 22.27
N LEU A 156 22.34 0.82 21.43
CA LEU A 156 22.84 2.16 21.71
C LEU A 156 21.94 3.26 21.14
N HIS A 157 21.14 2.94 20.11
CA HIS A 157 20.29 3.91 19.43
C HIS A 157 19.12 3.23 18.72
N ASP A 158 17.95 3.88 18.69
CA ASP A 158 16.72 3.34 18.10
C ASP A 158 16.86 3.00 16.61
N HIS A 159 17.70 3.74 15.88
CA HIS A 159 18.04 3.48 14.47
C HIS A 159 19.35 2.71 14.28
N GLY A 160 19.89 2.10 15.33
CA GLY A 160 21.20 1.43 15.29
C GLY A 160 21.29 0.27 14.31
N PHE A 161 20.23 -0.54 14.19
CA PHE A 161 20.17 -1.61 13.19
C PHE A 161 20.20 -1.06 11.75
N GLU A 162 19.42 -0.03 11.46
CA GLU A 162 19.36 0.56 10.11
C GLU A 162 20.71 1.19 9.72
N ALA A 163 21.39 1.84 10.67
CA ALA A 163 22.74 2.35 10.47
C ALA A 163 23.74 1.22 10.17
N ALA A 164 23.71 0.13 10.95
CA ALA A 164 24.56 -1.04 10.73
C ALA A 164 24.31 -1.67 9.35
N LEU A 165 23.04 -1.86 8.98
CA LEU A 165 22.64 -2.41 7.68
C LEU A 165 23.10 -1.50 6.53
N ALA A 166 22.90 -0.19 6.63
CA ALA A 166 23.32 0.78 5.62
C ALA A 166 24.84 0.74 5.39
N CYS A 167 25.65 0.65 6.46
CA CYS A 167 27.10 0.49 6.33
C CYS A 167 27.49 -0.79 5.59
N HIS A 168 26.81 -1.92 5.87
CA HIS A 168 27.08 -3.19 5.19
C HIS A 168 26.71 -3.13 3.69
N VAL A 169 25.55 -2.56 3.36
CA VAL A 169 25.11 -2.39 1.97
C VAL A 169 26.05 -1.47 1.21
N ALA A 170 26.46 -0.34 1.80
CA ALA A 170 27.42 0.59 1.20
C ALA A 170 28.77 -0.08 0.95
N LEU A 171 29.29 -0.84 1.93
CA LEU A 171 30.54 -1.58 1.77
C LEU A 171 30.44 -2.63 0.66
N ALA A 172 29.34 -3.39 0.60
CA ALA A 172 29.09 -4.36 -0.46
C ALA A 172 29.05 -3.70 -1.85
N ALA A 173 28.40 -2.54 -1.96
CA ALA A 173 28.35 -1.75 -3.20
C ALA A 173 29.75 -1.30 -3.63
N VAL A 174 30.53 -0.71 -2.72
CA VAL A 174 31.92 -0.27 -3.00
C VAL A 174 32.78 -1.44 -3.47
N ARG A 175 32.75 -2.58 -2.77
CA ARG A 175 33.51 -3.78 -3.16
C ARG A 175 33.04 -4.36 -4.50
N GLY A 176 31.74 -4.28 -4.79
CA GLY A 176 31.18 -4.67 -6.08
C GLY A 176 31.70 -3.80 -7.22
N PHE A 177 31.73 -2.48 -7.04
CA PHE A 177 32.29 -1.55 -8.04
C PHE A 177 33.80 -1.73 -8.23
N GLU A 178 34.56 -1.91 -7.14
CA GLU A 178 35.99 -2.22 -7.22
C GLU A 178 36.24 -3.50 -8.04
N LEU A 179 35.47 -4.56 -7.76
CA LEU A 179 35.58 -5.81 -8.50
C LEU A 179 35.22 -5.63 -9.98
N GLN A 180 34.13 -4.90 -10.27
CA GLN A 180 33.69 -4.60 -11.64
C GLN A 180 34.76 -3.80 -12.41
N ARG A 181 35.44 -2.86 -11.75
CA ARG A 181 36.51 -2.08 -12.37
C ARG A 181 37.73 -2.93 -12.70
N MET A 182 38.03 -3.93 -11.87
CA MET A 182 39.23 -4.76 -12.01
C MET A 182 39.04 -5.94 -12.97
N HIS A 183 37.89 -6.61 -12.92
CA HIS A 183 37.65 -7.89 -13.60
C HIS A 183 36.31 -7.94 -14.35
N GLY A 184 35.56 -6.84 -14.38
CA GLY A 184 34.21 -6.82 -14.92
C GLY A 184 34.13 -6.65 -16.43
N ASP A 185 33.03 -7.13 -16.98
CA ASP A 185 32.58 -7.01 -18.37
C ASP A 185 31.18 -6.36 -18.43
N THR A 186 30.62 -6.22 -19.63
CA THR A 186 29.30 -5.61 -19.81
C THR A 186 28.16 -6.45 -19.21
N ALA A 187 28.33 -7.77 -19.11
CA ALA A 187 27.33 -8.65 -18.51
C ALA A 187 27.30 -8.50 -16.98
N SER A 188 28.46 -8.55 -16.32
CA SER A 188 28.62 -8.33 -14.89
C SER A 188 28.23 -6.91 -14.46
N LEU A 189 28.49 -5.89 -15.29
CA LEU A 189 28.03 -4.52 -15.03
C LEU A 189 26.51 -4.44 -14.93
N ARG A 190 25.79 -5.13 -15.81
CA ARG A 190 24.32 -5.20 -15.76
C ARG A 190 23.83 -5.82 -14.46
N TYR A 191 24.46 -6.92 -14.01
CA TYR A 191 24.10 -7.55 -12.74
C TYR A 191 24.43 -6.68 -11.53
N LEU A 192 25.55 -5.96 -11.55
CA LEU A 192 25.90 -5.01 -10.50
C LEU A 192 24.87 -3.88 -10.41
N ILE A 193 24.50 -3.28 -11.54
CA ILE A 193 23.47 -2.23 -11.59
C ILE A 193 22.12 -2.76 -11.10
N LEU A 194 21.71 -3.96 -11.52
CA LEU A 194 20.47 -4.58 -11.04
C LEU A 194 20.49 -4.86 -9.54
N ALA A 195 21.61 -5.34 -9.00
CA ALA A 195 21.78 -5.57 -7.57
C ALA A 195 21.71 -4.26 -6.77
N LEU A 196 22.34 -3.19 -7.27
CA LEU A 196 22.29 -1.85 -6.65
C LEU A 196 20.89 -1.25 -6.71
N LEU A 197 20.20 -1.36 -7.85
CA LEU A 197 18.82 -0.90 -7.99
C LEU A 197 17.88 -1.68 -7.05
N SER A 198 18.10 -2.99 -6.86
CA SER A 198 17.33 -3.79 -5.91
C SER A 198 17.62 -3.40 -4.45
N CYS A 199 18.88 -3.12 -4.10
CA CYS A 199 19.25 -2.67 -2.75
C CYS A 199 18.76 -1.24 -2.45
N CYS A 200 18.94 -0.31 -3.38
CA CYS A 200 18.43 1.06 -3.26
C CYS A 200 16.90 1.07 -3.27
N GLY A 201 16.27 0.25 -4.11
CA GLY A 201 14.83 0.04 -4.13
C GLY A 201 14.31 -0.47 -2.78
N PHE A 202 14.99 -1.43 -2.15
CA PHE A 202 14.66 -1.90 -0.80
C PHE A 202 14.68 -0.78 0.24
N VAL A 203 15.72 0.06 0.26
CA VAL A 203 15.85 1.16 1.22
C VAL A 203 14.79 2.24 0.97
N VAL A 204 14.64 2.68 -0.28
CA VAL A 204 13.70 3.76 -0.66
C VAL A 204 12.24 3.32 -0.46
N LEU A 205 11.90 2.11 -0.89
CA LEU A 205 10.54 1.57 -0.77
C LEU A 205 10.18 1.24 0.67
N LYS A 206 11.13 0.83 1.52
CA LYS A 206 10.91 0.65 2.96
C LYS A 206 10.69 1.99 3.67
N LEU A 207 11.42 3.04 3.29
CA LEU A 207 11.25 4.39 3.86
C LEU A 207 9.97 5.09 3.38
N LEU A 208 9.47 4.75 2.19
CA LEU A 208 8.30 5.36 1.56
C LEU A 208 7.05 4.46 1.56
N ASP A 209 7.05 3.32 2.27
CA ASP A 209 5.99 2.29 2.18
C ASP A 209 4.61 2.83 2.59
N LEU A 210 4.53 3.60 3.69
CA LEU A 210 3.29 4.27 4.12
C LEU A 210 2.81 5.34 3.12
N PRO A 211 3.66 6.31 2.69
CA PRO A 211 3.29 7.29 1.68
C PRO A 211 2.83 6.67 0.36
N LEU A 212 3.49 5.59 -0.08
CA LEU A 212 3.20 4.91 -1.34
C LEU A 212 1.85 4.18 -1.31
N SER A 213 1.39 3.69 -0.14
CA SER A 213 0.09 3.00 0.02
C SER A 213 -1.14 3.80 -0.43
N ARG A 214 -1.01 5.12 -0.65
CA ARG A 214 -2.04 6.00 -1.20
C ARG A 214 -2.30 5.75 -2.70
N PHE A 215 -1.35 5.18 -3.43
CA PHE A 215 -1.48 4.88 -4.85
C PHE A 215 -2.04 3.46 -5.06
N LEU A 216 -2.94 3.31 -6.05
CA LEU A 216 -3.70 2.08 -6.29
C LEU A 216 -2.81 0.83 -6.42
N ALA A 217 -1.65 0.95 -7.09
CA ALA A 217 -0.70 -0.14 -7.28
C ALA A 217 -0.04 -0.59 -5.95
N PHE A 218 0.23 0.34 -5.05
CA PHE A 218 0.86 0.07 -3.76
C PHE A 218 -0.14 -0.29 -2.65
N ARG A 219 -1.44 -0.21 -2.96
CA ARG A 219 -2.54 -0.66 -2.09
C ARG A 219 -2.64 -2.19 -2.03
N TYR A 220 -2.14 -2.87 -3.07
CA TYR A 220 -2.13 -4.34 -3.18
C TYR A 220 -0.71 -4.92 -3.18
N PHE A 221 0.30 -4.17 -3.63
CA PHE A 221 1.68 -4.62 -3.74
C PHE A 221 2.63 -3.70 -2.96
N THR A 222 3.28 -4.22 -1.93
CA THR A 222 4.11 -3.40 -1.03
C THR A 222 5.42 -2.97 -1.66
N GLY A 223 5.99 -1.88 -1.17
CA GLY A 223 7.37 -1.53 -1.46
C GLY A 223 8.36 -2.65 -1.10
N HIS A 224 8.08 -3.40 -0.03
CA HIS A 224 8.84 -4.59 0.35
C HIS A 224 8.68 -5.77 -0.64
N PHE A 225 7.48 -5.96 -1.20
CA PHE A 225 7.19 -6.91 -2.26
C PHE A 225 7.89 -6.50 -3.54
N TRP A 226 7.77 -5.25 -4.00
CA TRP A 226 8.44 -4.74 -5.21
C TRP A 226 9.96 -4.79 -5.12
N SER A 227 10.54 -4.42 -3.97
CA SER A 227 12.00 -4.48 -3.77
C SER A 227 12.55 -5.92 -3.75
N LYS A 228 11.83 -6.85 -3.10
CA LYS A 228 12.25 -8.27 -3.03
C LYS A 228 11.86 -9.07 -4.27
N THR A 229 10.75 -8.75 -4.94
CA THR A 229 10.43 -9.29 -6.27
C THR A 229 11.44 -8.79 -7.27
N GLN A 230 11.88 -7.54 -7.31
CA GLN A 230 12.94 -7.11 -8.23
C GLN A 230 14.24 -7.95 -8.10
N ALA A 231 14.58 -8.38 -6.87
CA ALA A 231 15.69 -9.32 -6.63
C ALA A 231 15.42 -10.73 -7.23
N VAL A 232 14.24 -11.31 -7.02
CA VAL A 232 13.85 -12.65 -7.53
C VAL A 232 13.56 -12.64 -9.04
N MET A 233 12.91 -11.58 -9.53
CA MET A 233 12.54 -11.33 -10.90
C MET A 233 13.76 -11.12 -11.77
N SER A 234 14.90 -10.64 -11.25
CA SER A 234 16.16 -10.59 -12.02
C SER A 234 16.65 -11.98 -12.47
N SER A 235 16.29 -13.03 -11.73
CA SER A 235 16.57 -14.43 -12.06
C SER A 235 15.53 -15.01 -13.03
N ALA A 236 14.25 -14.68 -12.83
CA ALA A 236 13.15 -15.06 -13.73
C ALA A 236 13.17 -14.30 -15.07
N LEU A 237 13.73 -13.09 -15.07
CA LEU A 237 13.96 -12.28 -16.26
C LEU A 237 14.97 -12.94 -17.19
N ARG A 238 15.87 -13.84 -16.77
CA ARG A 238 16.62 -14.65 -17.76
C ARG A 238 15.74 -15.61 -18.55
N LEU A 239 14.64 -16.10 -17.97
CA LEU A 239 13.71 -17.01 -18.63
C LEU A 239 12.81 -16.26 -19.62
N LEU A 240 12.40 -15.03 -19.27
CA LEU A 240 11.51 -14.19 -20.09
C LEU A 240 12.27 -13.28 -21.08
N TYR A 241 13.51 -12.87 -20.77
CA TYR A 241 14.38 -12.04 -21.62
C TYR A 241 15.03 -12.84 -22.76
N SER A 242 14.85 -14.17 -22.80
CA SER A 242 15.12 -15.00 -23.97
C SER A 242 14.10 -14.78 -25.10
N ILE A 243 12.97 -14.12 -24.84
CA ILE A 243 11.82 -14.11 -25.76
C ILE A 243 11.46 -12.71 -26.27
N SER A 244 11.92 -11.60 -25.70
CA SER A 244 11.48 -10.29 -26.20
C SER A 244 12.48 -9.15 -25.99
N ARG A 245 12.81 -8.49 -27.10
CA ARG A 245 13.30 -7.11 -27.23
C ARG A 245 12.27 -6.34 -28.09
N PRO A 246 12.32 -5.00 -28.24
CA PRO A 246 13.07 -3.96 -27.52
C PRO A 246 12.18 -2.73 -27.10
N GLY A 247 12.74 -1.75 -26.37
CA GLY A 247 12.16 -0.39 -26.29
C GLY A 247 12.65 0.47 -25.12
N ASN A 248 13.34 1.58 -25.42
CA ASN A 248 13.82 2.64 -24.49
C ASN A 248 12.68 3.59 -24.09
N PHE A 249 12.69 4.19 -22.89
CA PHE A 249 12.22 5.57 -22.69
C PHE A 249 12.83 6.27 -21.46
N SER A 250 13.06 7.58 -21.65
CA SER A 250 13.75 8.56 -20.79
C SER A 250 13.03 8.90 -19.47
N ALA A 251 13.83 9.27 -18.47
CA ALA A 251 13.39 9.83 -17.19
C ALA A 251 13.31 11.36 -17.23
N CYS A 252 12.32 11.93 -16.54
CA CYS A 252 12.24 13.36 -16.19
C CYS A 252 12.19 13.50 -14.66
N SER A 253 13.06 14.37 -14.15
CA SER A 253 13.25 14.68 -12.73
C SER A 253 12.20 15.67 -12.24
N THR A 254 11.69 15.51 -11.02
CA THR A 254 11.13 16.65 -10.27
C THR A 254 11.47 16.57 -8.79
N VAL A 255 11.91 17.72 -8.30
CA VAL A 255 12.43 18.06 -6.98
C VAL A 255 11.30 18.12 -5.95
N VAL A 256 11.51 17.59 -4.74
CA VAL A 256 10.61 17.78 -3.58
C VAL A 256 11.38 18.46 -2.45
N ARG A 257 10.82 19.56 -1.92
CA ARG A 257 11.24 20.27 -0.70
C ARG A 257 10.59 19.62 0.53
N PRO A 258 11.24 19.60 1.71
CA PRO A 258 10.67 19.00 2.92
C PRO A 258 9.88 20.03 3.74
N PHE A 259 8.77 19.57 4.34
CA PHE A 259 8.11 20.26 5.45
C PHE A 259 8.08 19.34 6.67
N SER A 260 8.62 19.84 7.78
CA SER A 260 8.49 19.27 9.12
C SER A 260 7.27 19.84 9.82
N VAL A 261 6.49 19.02 10.53
CA VAL A 261 5.77 19.44 11.74
C VAL A 261 5.57 18.21 12.64
N SER A 262 6.12 18.25 13.85
CA SER A 262 5.75 17.38 14.97
C SER A 262 4.68 18.09 15.83
N VAL A 263 3.62 17.36 16.20
CA VAL A 263 2.61 17.80 17.20
C VAL A 263 2.53 16.74 18.32
N PRO A 264 2.45 17.09 19.61
CA PRO A 264 2.46 16.13 20.73
C PRO A 264 1.12 15.38 20.89
N LYS A 265 1.20 14.11 21.30
CA LYS A 265 0.05 13.20 21.52
C LYS A 265 -0.40 13.19 22.99
N GLY A 266 -1.64 13.61 23.23
CA GLY A 266 -2.39 13.32 24.46
C GLY A 266 -3.88 13.21 24.10
N GLY A 267 -4.35 11.99 23.81
CA GLY A 267 -5.70 11.76 23.29
C GLY A 267 -5.87 10.49 22.47
N TYR A 268 -5.06 9.46 22.69
CA TYR A 268 -5.20 8.17 22.01
C TYR A 268 -5.49 7.07 23.01
N LYS A 269 -6.38 6.14 22.64
CA LYS A 269 -6.70 4.95 23.42
C LYS A 269 -5.90 3.77 22.88
N TYR A 270 -5.20 3.07 23.76
CA TYR A 270 -4.59 1.80 23.41
C TYR A 270 -5.66 0.72 23.27
N VAL A 271 -5.82 0.19 22.06
CA VAL A 271 -6.71 -0.94 21.77
C VAL A 271 -5.93 -2.23 22.01
N ASN A 272 -6.53 -3.21 22.68
CA ASN A 272 -5.94 -4.53 22.97
C ASN A 272 -4.66 -4.52 23.85
N ALA A 273 -4.41 -3.46 24.61
CA ALA A 273 -3.31 -3.40 25.59
C ALA A 273 -3.74 -3.95 26.97
N GLN A 274 -4.41 -5.10 26.99
CA GLN A 274 -4.85 -5.75 28.21
C GLN A 274 -4.02 -7.02 28.43
N GLU A 275 -3.44 -7.15 29.61
CA GLU A 275 -2.78 -8.37 30.03
C GLU A 275 -3.83 -9.45 30.33
N LEU A 276 -3.60 -10.66 29.83
CA LEU A 276 -4.51 -11.79 30.06
C LEU A 276 -4.27 -12.38 31.46
N PRO A 277 -5.34 -12.76 32.18
CA PRO A 277 -5.19 -13.35 33.50
C PRO A 277 -4.58 -14.77 33.42
N THR A 278 -3.81 -15.12 34.45
CA THR A 278 -3.02 -16.36 34.54
C THR A 278 -3.58 -17.37 35.54
N ASP A 279 -4.80 -17.15 36.05
CA ASP A 279 -5.49 -18.10 36.90
C ASP A 279 -5.85 -19.39 36.14
N MET A 280 -5.88 -20.52 36.86
CA MET A 280 -6.13 -21.83 36.26
C MET A 280 -7.47 -21.88 35.51
N LYS A 281 -8.49 -21.18 36.02
CA LYS A 281 -9.81 -21.11 35.40
C LYS A 281 -9.75 -20.42 34.04
N SER A 282 -9.15 -19.24 33.93
CA SER A 282 -9.05 -18.53 32.65
C SER A 282 -8.15 -19.26 31.64
N ILE A 283 -7.13 -20.00 32.10
CA ILE A 283 -6.32 -20.86 31.23
C ILE A 283 -7.17 -22.01 30.67
N THR A 284 -7.93 -22.71 31.52
CA THR A 284 -8.83 -23.79 31.09
C THR A 284 -9.93 -23.27 30.17
N ASP A 285 -10.51 -22.10 30.45
CA ASP A 285 -11.53 -21.47 29.61
C ASP A 285 -10.97 -21.13 28.21
N ARG A 286 -9.76 -20.58 28.12
CA ARG A 286 -9.10 -20.31 26.82
C ARG A 286 -8.77 -21.60 26.05
N ALA A 287 -8.35 -22.65 26.75
CA ALA A 287 -8.10 -23.95 26.14
C ALA A 287 -9.40 -24.58 25.61
N ALA A 288 -10.49 -24.49 26.38
CA ALA A 288 -11.81 -24.92 25.96
C ALA A 288 -12.32 -24.12 24.76
N GLN A 289 -12.12 -22.80 24.75
CA GLN A 289 -12.41 -21.95 23.59
C GLN A 289 -11.65 -22.42 22.34
N THR A 290 -10.34 -22.70 22.47
CA THR A 290 -9.49 -23.15 21.36
C THR A 290 -9.91 -24.51 20.81
N LEU A 291 -10.26 -25.46 21.68
CA LEU A 291 -10.59 -26.85 21.29
C LEU A 291 -12.04 -27.04 20.86
N LEU A 292 -12.98 -26.33 21.49
CA LEU A 292 -14.43 -26.51 21.31
C LEU A 292 -15.08 -25.38 20.50
N TRP A 293 -14.31 -24.39 20.06
CA TRP A 293 -14.76 -23.30 19.18
C TRP A 293 -15.97 -22.54 19.70
N THR A 294 -16.05 -22.35 21.01
CA THR A 294 -17.23 -21.80 21.70
C THR A 294 -17.64 -20.42 21.18
N GLU A 295 -16.68 -19.58 20.82
CA GLU A 295 -16.87 -18.25 20.24
C GLU A 295 -17.33 -18.31 18.79
N LEU A 296 -16.93 -19.33 18.02
CA LEU A 296 -17.41 -19.52 16.64
C LEU A 296 -18.89 -19.87 16.64
N PHE A 297 -19.32 -20.77 17.53
CA PHE A 297 -20.73 -21.09 17.71
C PHE A 297 -21.52 -19.90 18.26
N ARG A 298 -20.94 -19.12 19.18
CA ARG A 298 -21.55 -17.87 19.64
C ARG A 298 -21.74 -16.87 18.48
N GLY A 299 -20.74 -16.71 17.62
CA GLY A 299 -20.80 -15.88 16.42
C GLY A 299 -21.82 -16.39 15.39
N LEU A 300 -21.89 -17.71 15.18
CA LEU A 300 -22.89 -18.33 14.32
C LEU A 300 -24.32 -18.12 14.85
N GLY A 301 -24.50 -18.21 16.18
CA GLY A 301 -25.75 -17.86 16.83
C GLY A 301 -26.17 -16.41 16.57
N MET A 302 -25.22 -15.48 16.52
CA MET A 302 -25.49 -14.10 16.13
C MET A 302 -25.95 -14.00 14.67
N THR A 303 -25.31 -14.69 13.73
CA THR A 303 -25.76 -14.74 12.33
C THR A 303 -27.15 -15.35 12.21
N MET A 304 -27.41 -16.44 12.93
CA MET A 304 -28.74 -17.08 12.98
C MET A 304 -29.81 -16.12 13.50
N SER A 305 -29.48 -15.22 14.42
CA SER A 305 -30.43 -14.21 14.90
C SER A 305 -30.94 -13.28 13.79
N TYR A 306 -30.17 -13.07 12.72
CA TYR A 306 -30.60 -12.26 11.57
C TYR A 306 -31.61 -12.99 10.69
N LEU A 307 -31.67 -14.33 10.72
CA LEU A 307 -32.68 -15.10 9.99
C LEU A 307 -34.10 -14.78 10.48
N PHE A 308 -34.24 -14.45 11.76
CA PHE A 308 -35.52 -14.11 12.40
C PHE A 308 -35.80 -12.60 12.44
N ARG A 309 -34.95 -11.78 11.83
CA ARG A 309 -35.20 -10.35 11.67
C ARG A 309 -35.93 -10.10 10.36
N GLU A 310 -36.78 -9.09 10.36
CA GLU A 310 -37.37 -8.57 9.14
C GLU A 310 -36.26 -8.00 8.22
N PRO A 311 -36.28 -8.30 6.91
CA PRO A 311 -35.30 -7.77 5.97
C PRO A 311 -35.51 -6.26 5.76
N ALA A 312 -34.41 -5.50 5.71
CA ALA A 312 -34.44 -4.06 5.50
C ALA A 312 -34.57 -3.64 4.01
N THR A 313 -34.96 -4.57 3.13
CA THR A 313 -35.07 -4.33 1.68
C THR A 313 -36.41 -3.68 1.35
N ILE A 314 -36.36 -2.47 0.79
CA ILE A 314 -37.55 -1.79 0.25
C ILE A 314 -37.98 -2.41 -1.09
N ASN A 315 -39.28 -2.40 -1.38
CA ASN A 315 -39.82 -2.95 -2.62
C ASN A 315 -39.81 -1.92 -3.77
N TYR A 316 -38.62 -1.54 -4.23
CA TYR A 316 -38.45 -0.67 -5.41
C TYR A 316 -38.96 -1.39 -6.68
N PRO A 317 -39.77 -0.75 -7.56
CA PRO A 317 -40.06 0.69 -7.65
C PRO A 317 -41.34 1.17 -6.94
N PHE A 318 -42.09 0.29 -6.27
CA PHE A 318 -43.36 0.65 -5.62
C PHE A 318 -43.16 1.40 -4.30
N GLU A 319 -42.07 1.10 -3.61
CA GLU A 319 -41.58 1.82 -2.44
C GLU A 319 -40.25 2.49 -2.77
N LYS A 320 -40.10 3.77 -2.43
CA LYS A 320 -38.88 4.55 -2.66
C LYS A 320 -38.16 4.85 -1.36
N GLY A 321 -36.83 4.97 -1.42
CA GLY A 321 -36.03 5.36 -0.27
C GLY A 321 -36.39 6.78 0.22
N PRO A 322 -36.32 7.05 1.52
CA PRO A 322 -36.62 8.38 2.05
C PRO A 322 -35.57 9.40 1.57
N LEU A 323 -36.04 10.52 1.03
CA LEU A 323 -35.19 11.63 0.59
C LEU A 323 -35.44 12.88 1.44
N SER A 324 -34.37 13.63 1.71
CA SER A 324 -34.50 14.94 2.38
C SER A 324 -34.95 16.02 1.39
N PRO A 325 -35.61 17.11 1.84
CA PRO A 325 -35.89 18.28 0.99
C PRO A 325 -34.65 18.95 0.38
N ARG A 326 -33.46 18.65 0.92
CA ARG A 326 -32.14 19.13 0.44
C ARG A 326 -31.51 18.21 -0.60
N PHE A 327 -32.21 17.16 -1.03
CA PHE A 327 -31.71 16.25 -2.03
C PHE A 327 -31.39 17.00 -3.32
N ARG A 328 -30.34 16.55 -4.02
CA ARG A 328 -29.76 17.18 -5.20
C ARG A 328 -29.90 16.21 -6.38
N GLY A 329 -30.82 16.51 -7.31
CA GLY A 329 -31.11 15.70 -8.49
C GLY A 329 -31.10 16.47 -9.82
N GLU A 330 -32.10 16.23 -10.67
CA GLU A 330 -32.22 16.80 -12.00
C GLU A 330 -32.38 18.32 -11.95
N HIS A 331 -31.64 19.03 -12.80
CA HIS A 331 -31.67 20.49 -12.80
C HIS A 331 -32.97 21.02 -13.44
N ALA A 332 -33.44 22.16 -12.93
CA ALA A 332 -34.64 22.84 -13.41
C ALA A 332 -34.49 24.37 -13.37
N LEU A 333 -34.99 25.05 -14.40
CA LEU A 333 -35.13 26.50 -14.43
C LEU A 333 -36.55 26.89 -14.01
N ARG A 334 -36.65 27.76 -13.00
CA ARG A 334 -37.92 28.15 -12.39
C ARG A 334 -38.47 29.46 -12.92
N ARG A 335 -39.76 29.67 -12.66
CA ARG A 335 -40.50 30.90 -12.98
C ARG A 335 -40.89 31.65 -11.71
N TYR A 336 -41.16 32.94 -11.87
CA TYR A 336 -41.89 33.72 -10.90
C TYR A 336 -43.36 33.29 -10.88
N PRO A 337 -44.11 33.59 -9.80
CA PRO A 337 -45.56 33.36 -9.77
C PRO A 337 -46.34 34.05 -10.90
N SER A 338 -45.76 35.08 -11.54
CA SER A 338 -46.31 35.75 -12.72
C SER A 338 -46.15 34.96 -14.03
N GLY A 339 -45.40 33.86 -14.04
CA GLY A 339 -45.08 33.05 -15.23
C GLY A 339 -43.79 33.45 -15.95
N GLU A 340 -43.18 34.57 -15.58
CA GLU A 340 -41.90 35.01 -16.17
C GLU A 340 -40.73 34.18 -15.62
N GLU A 341 -39.73 33.88 -16.45
CA GLU A 341 -38.54 33.15 -15.99
C GLU A 341 -37.73 33.94 -14.97
N ARG A 342 -37.20 33.26 -13.95
CA ARG A 342 -36.40 33.92 -12.90
C ARG A 342 -35.02 34.37 -13.38
N CYS A 343 -34.46 33.69 -14.38
CA CYS A 343 -33.10 33.89 -14.83
C CYS A 343 -32.88 35.31 -15.38
N ILE A 344 -31.88 36.02 -14.83
CA ILE A 344 -31.46 37.36 -15.25
C ILE A 344 -30.11 37.36 -16.01
N ALA A 345 -29.65 36.19 -16.44
CA ALA A 345 -28.40 36.00 -17.17
C ALA A 345 -27.16 36.64 -16.50
N CYS A 346 -27.04 36.53 -15.17
CA CYS A 346 -25.93 37.09 -14.40
C CYS A 346 -24.60 36.32 -14.57
N LYS A 347 -24.66 35.08 -15.04
CA LYS A 347 -23.53 34.17 -15.27
C LYS A 347 -22.72 33.73 -14.03
N LEU A 348 -23.23 33.96 -12.82
CA LEU A 348 -22.58 33.47 -11.59
C LEU A 348 -22.55 31.93 -11.52
N CYS A 349 -23.64 31.27 -11.92
CA CYS A 349 -23.72 29.81 -11.93
C CYS A 349 -22.72 29.16 -12.92
N GLU A 350 -22.47 29.80 -14.06
CA GLU A 350 -21.44 29.40 -15.03
C GLU A 350 -20.03 29.52 -14.42
N ALA A 351 -19.75 30.64 -13.74
CA ALA A 351 -18.45 30.88 -13.13
C ALA A 351 -18.14 29.96 -11.94
N ILE A 352 -19.13 29.63 -11.11
CA ILE A 352 -18.93 28.82 -9.89
C ILE A 352 -18.93 27.31 -10.18
N CYS A 353 -19.42 26.88 -11.35
CA CYS A 353 -19.52 25.46 -11.68
C CYS A 353 -18.13 24.82 -11.73
N PRO A 354 -17.79 23.89 -10.80
CA PRO A 354 -16.43 23.36 -10.70
C PRO A 354 -16.03 22.49 -11.89
N ALA A 355 -17.02 21.87 -12.56
CA ALA A 355 -16.82 21.06 -13.76
C ALA A 355 -17.07 21.83 -15.07
N GLN A 356 -17.39 23.13 -14.99
CA GLN A 356 -17.70 23.97 -16.15
C GLN A 356 -18.74 23.34 -17.10
N ALA A 357 -19.79 22.73 -16.53
CA ALA A 357 -20.85 22.05 -17.26
C ALA A 357 -21.88 23.01 -17.87
N ILE A 358 -21.93 24.26 -17.40
CA ILE A 358 -22.95 25.26 -17.75
C ILE A 358 -22.38 26.19 -18.82
N THR A 359 -23.14 26.49 -19.87
CA THR A 359 -22.79 27.51 -20.87
C THR A 359 -23.94 28.49 -21.05
N ILE A 360 -23.66 29.80 -20.93
CA ILE A 360 -24.70 30.84 -20.96
C ILE A 360 -24.38 31.93 -22.00
N GLU A 361 -25.35 32.25 -22.83
CA GLU A 361 -25.35 33.43 -23.70
C GLU A 361 -26.54 34.33 -23.36
N ALA A 362 -26.33 35.65 -23.40
CA ALA A 362 -27.28 36.63 -22.89
C ALA A 362 -27.45 37.77 -23.88
N GLU A 363 -28.70 38.11 -24.19
CA GLU A 363 -29.06 39.23 -25.05
C GLU A 363 -30.24 40.01 -24.44
N PRO A 364 -30.36 41.31 -24.74
CA PRO A 364 -31.57 42.07 -24.41
C PRO A 364 -32.76 41.51 -25.20
N ARG A 365 -33.83 41.17 -24.50
CA ARG A 365 -35.11 40.81 -25.12
C ARG A 365 -35.79 42.08 -25.66
N ALA A 366 -36.80 41.92 -26.52
CA ALA A 366 -37.55 43.02 -27.12
C ALA A 366 -38.19 44.00 -26.10
N ASP A 367 -38.44 43.55 -24.87
CA ASP A 367 -38.95 44.36 -23.75
C ASP A 367 -37.84 45.10 -22.97
N GLY A 368 -36.58 44.99 -23.41
CA GLY A 368 -35.40 45.55 -22.74
C GLY A 368 -34.89 44.73 -21.55
N SER A 369 -35.54 43.62 -21.21
CA SER A 369 -35.10 42.75 -20.12
C SER A 369 -33.87 41.92 -20.53
N ARG A 370 -32.95 41.70 -19.60
CA ARG A 370 -31.76 40.87 -19.84
C ARG A 370 -32.12 39.40 -19.63
N ARG A 371 -32.11 38.61 -20.72
CA ARG A 371 -32.47 37.18 -20.69
C ARG A 371 -31.42 36.32 -21.39
N THR A 372 -31.49 35.03 -21.12
CA THR A 372 -30.60 34.06 -21.77
C THR A 372 -31.17 33.64 -23.12
N THR A 373 -30.37 33.72 -24.17
CA THR A 373 -30.67 33.11 -25.47
C THR A 373 -30.28 31.64 -25.46
N ARG A 374 -29.18 31.33 -24.77
CA ARG A 374 -28.67 29.97 -24.56
C ARG A 374 -28.37 29.74 -23.09
N TYR A 375 -28.85 28.62 -22.55
CA TYR A 375 -28.55 28.17 -21.20
C TYR A 375 -28.51 26.65 -21.24
N ASP A 376 -27.33 26.10 -21.41
CA ASP A 376 -27.14 24.66 -21.59
C ASP A 376 -26.39 24.07 -20.40
N ILE A 377 -26.76 22.85 -20.01
CA ILE A 377 -26.07 22.09 -18.98
C ILE A 377 -25.79 20.69 -19.52
N ASP A 378 -24.50 20.33 -19.53
CA ASP A 378 -24.06 18.96 -19.82
C ASP A 378 -24.10 18.10 -18.55
N MET A 379 -25.12 17.23 -18.45
CA MET A 379 -25.32 16.37 -17.28
C MET A 379 -24.22 15.31 -17.13
N THR A 380 -23.41 15.07 -18.16
CA THR A 380 -22.27 14.13 -18.08
C THR A 380 -21.04 14.75 -17.45
N LYS A 381 -20.93 16.09 -17.47
CA LYS A 381 -19.91 16.85 -16.75
C LYS A 381 -20.36 17.25 -15.35
N CYS A 382 -21.67 17.46 -15.17
CA CYS A 382 -22.22 17.87 -13.88
C CYS A 382 -21.85 16.88 -12.76
N ILE A 383 -21.38 17.42 -11.63
CA ILE A 383 -21.04 16.62 -10.44
C ILE A 383 -22.10 16.70 -9.33
N TYR A 384 -23.25 17.31 -9.62
CA TYR A 384 -24.41 17.43 -8.71
C TYR A 384 -24.07 17.99 -7.32
N CYS A 385 -23.21 19.01 -7.29
CA CYS A 385 -22.77 19.66 -6.05
C CYS A 385 -23.75 20.74 -5.55
N GLY A 386 -24.63 21.24 -6.43
CA GLY A 386 -25.60 22.29 -6.15
C GLY A 386 -25.05 23.70 -5.85
N PHE A 387 -23.79 23.99 -6.18
CA PHE A 387 -23.27 25.36 -6.08
C PHE A 387 -24.02 26.35 -6.97
N CYS A 388 -24.54 25.90 -8.11
CA CYS A 388 -25.35 26.76 -8.99
C CYS A 388 -26.66 27.20 -8.33
N GLN A 389 -27.28 26.34 -7.51
CA GLN A 389 -28.49 26.65 -6.75
C GLN A 389 -28.21 27.68 -5.65
N GLU A 390 -27.08 27.54 -4.94
CA GLU A 390 -26.71 28.44 -3.84
C GLU A 390 -26.17 29.79 -4.36
N ALA A 391 -25.48 29.80 -5.50
CA ALA A 391 -24.91 31.01 -6.09
C ALA A 391 -25.92 31.86 -6.86
N CYS A 392 -27.11 31.34 -7.15
CA CYS A 392 -28.10 32.06 -7.94
C CYS A 392 -28.77 33.17 -7.11
N PRO A 393 -28.63 34.45 -7.45
CA PRO A 393 -29.17 35.54 -6.62
C PRO A 393 -30.70 35.68 -6.68
N VAL A 394 -31.36 34.92 -7.56
CA VAL A 394 -32.80 35.02 -7.86
C VAL A 394 -33.51 33.67 -7.84
N ASP A 395 -32.84 32.63 -7.32
CA ASP A 395 -33.33 31.24 -7.27
C ASP A 395 -33.87 30.73 -8.63
N ALA A 396 -33.15 31.05 -9.71
CA ALA A 396 -33.55 30.67 -11.06
C ALA A 396 -33.23 29.21 -11.40
N ILE A 397 -31.99 28.79 -11.19
CA ILE A 397 -31.56 27.40 -11.37
C ILE A 397 -31.62 26.70 -10.03
N VAL A 398 -32.25 25.54 -10.01
CA VAL A 398 -32.36 24.69 -8.82
C VAL A 398 -32.05 23.25 -9.17
N GLU A 399 -31.60 22.51 -8.17
CA GLU A 399 -31.39 21.08 -8.24
C GLU A 399 -32.64 20.40 -7.68
N GLY A 400 -33.46 19.85 -8.58
CA GLY A 400 -34.78 19.31 -8.25
C GLY A 400 -34.74 17.94 -7.56
N PRO A 401 -35.91 17.42 -7.17
CA PRO A 401 -36.02 16.15 -6.45
C PRO A 401 -35.86 14.92 -7.36
N ASN A 402 -35.98 15.08 -8.68
CA ASN A 402 -35.97 13.93 -9.59
C ASN A 402 -34.56 13.33 -9.71
N PHE A 403 -34.46 12.01 -9.63
CA PHE A 403 -33.19 11.27 -9.81
C PHE A 403 -33.31 10.14 -10.84
N GLU A 404 -34.51 9.84 -11.32
CA GLU A 404 -34.80 8.72 -12.23
C GLU A 404 -34.92 9.24 -13.66
N PHE A 405 -33.81 9.69 -14.24
CA PHE A 405 -33.76 10.26 -15.60
C PHE A 405 -32.62 9.69 -16.45
N SER A 406 -32.20 8.45 -16.19
CA SER A 406 -31.27 7.74 -17.07
C SER A 406 -31.82 7.69 -18.50
N THR A 407 -30.96 7.92 -19.48
CA THR A 407 -31.29 8.00 -20.90
C THR A 407 -30.62 6.86 -21.68
N GLU A 408 -31.16 6.54 -22.85
CA GLU A 408 -30.58 5.53 -23.74
C GLU A 408 -29.41 6.10 -24.57
N THR A 409 -29.40 7.42 -24.78
CA THR A 409 -28.40 8.11 -25.59
C THR A 409 -27.70 9.23 -24.82
N HIS A 410 -26.51 9.61 -25.31
CA HIS A 410 -25.67 10.62 -24.67
C HIS A 410 -26.19 12.04 -24.93
N GLU A 411 -26.68 12.29 -26.14
CA GLU A 411 -27.25 13.56 -26.59
C GLU A 411 -28.46 13.99 -25.75
N GLU A 412 -29.23 13.04 -25.23
CA GLU A 412 -30.35 13.34 -24.33
C GLU A 412 -29.87 13.99 -23.02
N LEU A 413 -28.62 13.78 -22.57
CA LEU A 413 -28.03 14.37 -21.37
C LEU A 413 -27.42 15.76 -21.58
N LEU A 414 -27.44 16.26 -22.81
CA LEU A 414 -27.01 17.62 -23.15
C LEU A 414 -28.23 18.53 -23.11
N TYR A 415 -28.59 19.01 -21.92
CA TYR A 415 -29.81 19.77 -21.72
C TYR A 415 -29.66 21.19 -22.23
N ASN A 416 -30.64 21.63 -23.02
CA ASN A 416 -30.79 23.02 -23.42
C ASN A 416 -31.72 23.78 -22.46
N LYS A 417 -31.86 25.09 -22.70
CA LYS A 417 -32.72 25.98 -21.89
C LYS A 417 -34.16 25.48 -21.82
N GLU A 418 -34.70 25.01 -22.94
CA GLU A 418 -36.09 24.56 -23.06
C GLU A 418 -36.34 23.31 -22.22
N LYS A 419 -35.43 22.33 -22.28
CA LYS A 419 -35.49 21.12 -21.45
C LYS A 419 -35.47 21.46 -19.95
N LEU A 420 -34.62 22.39 -19.54
CA LEU A 420 -34.53 22.84 -18.15
C LEU A 420 -35.79 23.60 -17.68
N LEU A 421 -36.39 24.43 -18.54
CA LEU A 421 -37.65 25.10 -18.26
C LEU A 421 -38.81 24.09 -18.18
N ASN A 422 -38.87 23.12 -19.09
CA ASN A 422 -39.86 22.04 -19.06
C ASN A 422 -39.75 21.21 -17.77
N ASN A 423 -38.53 20.95 -17.30
CA ASN A 423 -38.30 20.29 -16.02
C ASN A 423 -38.80 21.16 -14.85
N GLY A 424 -38.54 22.47 -14.89
CA GLY A 424 -39.10 23.42 -13.92
C GLY A 424 -40.62 23.40 -13.91
N ASP A 425 -41.25 23.54 -15.07
CA ASP A 425 -42.70 23.55 -15.23
C ASP A 425 -43.33 22.22 -14.73
N LYS A 426 -42.65 21.08 -14.95
CA LYS A 426 -43.09 19.77 -14.46
C LYS A 426 -42.98 19.61 -12.94
N TRP A 427 -41.89 20.10 -12.34
CA TRP A 427 -41.54 19.84 -10.93
C TRP A 427 -41.74 21.05 -9.99
N GLU A 428 -42.25 22.18 -10.48
CA GLU A 428 -42.33 23.44 -9.73
C GLU A 428 -43.07 23.29 -8.39
N ALA A 429 -44.15 22.50 -8.35
CA ALA A 429 -44.92 22.28 -7.12
C ALA A 429 -44.07 21.65 -6.01
N GLU A 430 -43.25 20.65 -6.36
CA GLU A 430 -42.41 19.94 -5.40
C GLU A 430 -41.15 20.72 -5.07
N ILE A 431 -40.54 21.37 -6.07
CA ILE A 431 -39.41 22.28 -5.89
C ILE A 431 -39.77 23.42 -4.93
N ALA A 432 -40.94 24.05 -5.13
CA ALA A 432 -41.40 25.12 -4.25
C ALA A 432 -41.64 24.64 -2.82
N ALA A 433 -42.23 23.44 -2.64
CA ALA A 433 -42.42 22.84 -1.33
C ALA A 433 -41.09 22.56 -0.61
N ASN A 434 -40.10 22.00 -1.32
CA ASN A 434 -38.77 21.71 -0.76
C ASN A 434 -38.03 22.98 -0.38
N ILE A 435 -38.10 24.02 -1.21
CA ILE A 435 -37.49 25.32 -0.89
C ILE A 435 -38.19 25.97 0.29
N GLN A 436 -39.52 25.89 0.38
CA GLN A 436 -40.28 26.38 1.54
C GLN A 436 -39.87 25.66 2.85
N ALA A 437 -39.42 24.42 2.77
CA ALA A 437 -38.90 23.70 3.94
C ALA A 437 -37.45 24.08 4.30
N ASP A 438 -36.63 24.52 3.32
CA ASP A 438 -35.18 24.67 3.47
C ASP A 438 -34.67 26.12 3.48
N TYR A 439 -35.46 27.10 3.02
CA TYR A 439 -34.98 28.47 2.76
C TYR A 439 -34.33 29.18 3.97
N LEU A 440 -34.70 28.85 5.20
CA LEU A 440 -34.12 29.46 6.42
C LEU A 440 -32.69 29.00 6.74
N TYR A 441 -32.20 27.95 6.09
CA TYR A 441 -30.87 27.38 6.32
C TYR A 441 -29.83 27.81 5.28
N ARG A 442 -30.22 28.66 4.33
CA ARG A 442 -29.39 29.12 3.21
C ARG A 442 -28.81 30.51 3.43
#